data_AF-A0A9W9DGB4-F1
#
_entry.id   AF-A0A9W9DGB4-F1
#
_cell.length_a   1.000
_cell.length_b   1.000
_cell.length_c   1.000
_cell.angle_alpha   90.00
_cell.angle_beta   90.00
_cell.angle_gamma   90.00
#
_symmetry.space_group_name_H-M   'P 1'
#
loop_
_entity.id
_entity.type
_entity.pdbx_description
1 polymer ?
#
loop_
_entity_poly.entity_id
_entity_poly.type
_entity_poly.pdbx_seq_one_letter_code
_entity_poly.pdbx_strand_id
1 'polypeptide(L)'
;MTPFPALPGFYRLLFLYFEPVSTISPALLIWLWPGATWFHHQLVPSLEPSPPSSSLDARTVLAVWQLGNCYMLLGLISSLVFRAVRDALRGNPVAQERIIGSALTALAIADITHVLATFIGLPSDLQFNIVSWNGTTHGNITFTLFLFSVRIAWFLGIGRRRYYYGQSNLNKTQ
;
A
#
# COMPACT_ATOMS: atom_id res chain seq x y z
N MET A 1 -11.54 -15.61 -17.24
CA MET A 1 -11.25 -14.74 -16.07
C MET A 1 -12.52 -13.98 -15.71
N THR A 2 -12.93 -13.95 -14.43
CA THR A 2 -14.12 -13.17 -14.01
C THR A 2 -13.89 -11.68 -14.28
N PRO A 3 -14.83 -10.98 -14.96
CA PRO A 3 -14.71 -9.55 -15.22
C PRO A 3 -14.72 -8.77 -13.90
N PHE A 4 -13.92 -7.70 -13.84
CA PHE A 4 -13.90 -6.76 -12.71
C PHE A 4 -13.93 -5.32 -13.24
N PRO A 5 -15.11 -4.80 -13.61
CA PRO A 5 -15.23 -3.48 -14.24
C PRO A 5 -14.62 -2.32 -13.44
N ALA A 6 -14.66 -2.37 -12.10
CA ALA A 6 -14.05 -1.34 -11.26
C ALA A 6 -12.51 -1.36 -11.28
N LEU A 7 -11.89 -2.52 -11.46
CA LEU A 7 -10.43 -2.67 -11.52
C LEU A 7 -10.04 -3.47 -12.77
N PRO A 8 -10.06 -2.86 -13.96
CA PRO A 8 -9.70 -3.53 -15.20
C PRO A 8 -8.19 -3.51 -15.45
N GLY A 9 -7.71 -4.46 -16.26
CA GLY A 9 -6.37 -4.46 -16.84
C GLY A 9 -5.24 -4.25 -15.83
N PHE A 10 -4.45 -3.19 -16.04
CA PHE A 10 -3.30 -2.82 -15.20
C PHE A 10 -3.68 -2.59 -13.73
N TYR A 11 -4.80 -1.90 -13.46
CA TYR A 11 -5.26 -1.65 -12.09
C TYR A 11 -5.56 -2.95 -11.34
N ARG A 12 -6.05 -3.97 -12.06
CA ARG A 12 -6.25 -5.30 -11.48
C ARG A 12 -4.92 -5.91 -11.04
N LEU A 13 -3.95 -5.90 -11.94
CA LEU A 13 -2.64 -6.49 -11.70
C LEU A 13 -1.96 -5.81 -10.51
N LEU A 14 -1.99 -4.48 -10.47
CA LEU A 14 -1.38 -3.72 -9.40
C LEU A 14 -2.10 -3.93 -8.06
N PHE A 15 -3.40 -3.63 -7.99
CA PHE A 15 -4.12 -3.54 -6.72
C PHE A 15 -4.60 -4.88 -6.15
N LEU A 16 -4.73 -5.94 -6.95
CA LEU A 16 -5.11 -7.27 -6.44
C LEU A 16 -3.93 -8.21 -6.19
N TYR A 17 -2.75 -7.89 -6.75
CA TYR A 17 -1.59 -8.78 -6.69
C TYR A 17 -0.33 -8.06 -6.21
N PHE A 18 0.21 -7.11 -6.98
CA PHE A 18 1.49 -6.48 -6.61
C PHE A 18 1.44 -5.75 -5.28
N GLU A 19 0.45 -4.88 -5.08
CA GLU A 19 0.31 -4.11 -3.85
C GLU A 19 0.06 -5.02 -2.63
N PRO A 20 -0.87 -5.99 -2.66
CA PRO A 20 -1.03 -6.94 -1.56
C PRO A 20 0.24 -7.72 -1.24
N VAL A 21 0.98 -8.16 -2.26
CA VAL A 21 2.24 -8.87 -2.04
C VAL A 21 3.26 -7.93 -1.38
N SER A 22 3.45 -6.73 -1.92
CA SER A 22 4.41 -5.76 -1.36
C SER A 22 4.07 -5.32 0.06
N THR A 23 2.79 -5.30 0.43
CA THR A 23 2.33 -4.94 1.78
C THR A 23 2.36 -6.13 2.74
N ILE A 24 2.19 -7.37 2.27
CA ILE A 24 2.35 -8.56 3.13
C ILE A 24 3.82 -8.90 3.38
N SER A 25 4.70 -8.69 2.40
CA SER A 25 6.12 -9.06 2.49
C SER A 25 6.83 -8.53 3.74
N PRO A 26 6.71 -7.24 4.13
CA PRO A 26 7.31 -6.73 5.37
C PRO A 26 6.90 -7.52 6.62
N ALA A 27 5.64 -7.93 6.73
CA ALA A 27 5.17 -8.71 7.89
C ALA A 27 5.91 -10.05 8.01
N LEU A 28 6.14 -10.72 6.88
CA LEU A 28 6.91 -11.97 6.84
C LEU A 28 8.37 -11.73 7.21
N LEU A 29 8.98 -10.65 6.71
CA LEU A 29 10.37 -10.30 7.05
C LEU A 29 10.53 -9.96 8.53
N ILE A 30 9.54 -9.29 9.14
CA ILE A 30 9.54 -8.91 10.55
C ILE A 30 9.37 -10.11 11.48
N TRP A 31 8.43 -11.01 11.18
CA TRP A 31 8.07 -12.10 12.09
C TRP A 31 8.90 -13.36 11.91
N LEU A 32 9.44 -13.59 10.70
CA LEU A 32 10.19 -14.79 10.37
C LEU A 32 11.67 -14.45 10.25
N TRP A 33 12.11 -14.12 9.04
CA TRP A 33 13.51 -13.83 8.73
C TRP A 33 13.54 -12.69 7.71
N PRO A 34 14.40 -11.66 7.86
CA PRO A 34 15.52 -11.57 8.81
C PRO A 34 15.16 -11.15 10.26
N GLY A 35 13.88 -10.88 10.54
CA GLY A 35 13.37 -10.59 11.88
C GLY A 35 13.21 -9.09 12.20
N ALA A 36 12.59 -8.82 13.35
CA ALA A 36 12.24 -7.47 13.78
C ALA A 36 13.46 -6.54 13.94
N THR A 37 14.59 -7.05 14.44
CA THR A 37 15.80 -6.25 14.63
C THR A 37 16.38 -5.76 13.31
N TRP A 38 16.46 -6.65 12.33
CA TRP A 38 16.90 -6.28 11.00
C TRP A 38 15.93 -5.28 10.37
N PHE A 39 14.61 -5.52 10.46
CA PHE A 39 13.64 -4.62 9.86
C PHE A 39 13.67 -3.23 10.52
N HIS A 40 13.82 -3.17 11.84
CA HIS A 40 14.03 -1.92 12.59
C HIS A 40 15.24 -1.16 12.04
N HIS A 41 16.36 -1.85 11.83
CA HIS A 41 17.56 -1.26 11.23
C HIS A 41 17.32 -0.75 9.81
N GLN A 42 16.41 -1.38 9.05
CA GLN A 42 16.04 -0.90 7.72
C GLN A 42 15.11 0.32 7.73
N LEU A 43 14.54 0.74 8.87
CA LEU A 43 13.64 1.91 8.92
C LEU A 43 14.37 3.22 8.56
N VAL A 44 15.69 3.28 8.80
CA VAL A 44 16.56 4.39 8.41
C VAL A 44 17.76 3.81 7.64
N PRO A 45 18.11 4.35 6.46
CA PRO A 45 19.28 3.90 5.73
C PRO A 45 20.57 4.01 6.56
N SER A 46 21.36 2.94 6.58
CA SER A 46 22.65 2.89 7.26
C SER A 46 23.58 1.94 6.51
N LEU A 47 24.87 2.27 6.49
CA LEU A 47 25.93 1.40 5.96
C LEU A 47 26.41 0.37 7.00
N GLU A 48 26.07 0.59 8.28
CA GLU A 48 26.44 -0.31 9.35
C GLU A 48 25.65 -1.63 9.26
N PRO A 49 26.25 -2.76 9.66
CA PRO A 49 25.54 -4.02 9.74
C PRO A 49 24.40 -3.93 10.78
N SER A 50 23.32 -4.68 10.53
CA SER A 50 22.23 -4.81 11.51
C SER A 50 22.79 -5.30 12.83
N PRO A 51 22.37 -4.71 13.97
CA PRO A 51 22.83 -5.16 15.27
C PRO A 51 22.27 -6.56 15.61
N PRO A 52 22.84 -7.25 16.61
CA PRO A 52 22.35 -8.55 17.06
C PRO A 52 20.91 -8.49 17.57
N SER A 53 20.14 -9.56 17.43
CA SER A 53 18.71 -9.58 17.79
C SER A 53 18.40 -9.20 19.25
N SER A 54 19.36 -9.37 20.16
CA SER A 54 19.24 -9.02 21.58
C SER A 54 19.46 -7.54 21.91
N SER A 55 19.81 -6.70 20.93
CA SER A 55 20.15 -5.29 21.17
C SER A 55 18.94 -4.36 21.29
N LEU A 56 17.76 -4.80 20.85
CA LEU A 56 16.53 -4.01 20.86
C LEU A 56 15.72 -4.28 22.13
N ASP A 57 15.20 -3.22 22.73
CA ASP A 57 14.33 -3.34 23.89
C ASP A 57 12.96 -3.93 23.49
N ALA A 58 12.28 -4.54 24.46
CA ALA A 58 11.01 -5.21 24.22
C ALA A 58 9.90 -4.30 23.67
N ARG A 59 9.92 -3.00 23.99
CA ARG A 59 8.89 -2.05 23.52
C ARG A 59 9.10 -1.75 22.04
N THR A 60 10.35 -1.59 21.61
CA THR A 60 10.67 -1.37 20.20
C THR A 60 10.42 -2.63 19.36
N VAL A 61 10.76 -3.81 19.87
CA VAL A 61 10.40 -5.08 19.20
C VAL A 61 8.88 -5.18 19.01
N LEU A 62 8.11 -4.89 20.05
CA LEU A 62 6.65 -4.92 19.98
C LEU A 62 6.12 -3.90 18.96
N ALA A 63 6.67 -2.69 18.91
CA ALA A 63 6.26 -1.68 17.92
C ALA A 63 6.49 -2.15 16.48
N VAL A 64 7.64 -2.79 16.19
CA VAL A 64 7.94 -3.33 14.86
C VAL A 64 7.04 -4.52 14.52
N TRP A 65 6.71 -5.38 15.48
CA TRP A 65 5.74 -6.46 15.26
C TRP A 65 4.34 -5.96 14.95
N GLN A 66 3.87 -4.91 15.64
CA GLN A 66 2.59 -4.28 15.35
C GLN A 66 2.59 -3.60 13.97
N LEU A 67 3.70 -2.97 13.58
CA LEU A 67 3.89 -2.45 12.23
C LEU A 67 3.75 -3.56 11.17
N GLY A 68 4.39 -4.71 11.39
CA GLY A 68 4.21 -5.91 10.56
C GLY A 68 2.75 -6.37 10.49
N ASN A 69 2.02 -6.32 11.61
CA ASN A 69 0.60 -6.67 11.64
C ASN A 69 -0.25 -5.73 10.78
N CYS A 70 -0.02 -4.42 10.89
CA CYS A 70 -0.70 -3.42 10.08
C CYS A 70 -0.43 -3.61 8.58
N TYR A 71 0.81 -3.92 8.20
CA TYR A 71 1.19 -4.22 6.83
C TYR A 71 0.47 -5.46 6.28
N MET A 72 0.43 -6.56 7.04
CA MET A 72 -0.32 -7.75 6.65
C MET A 72 -1.81 -7.45 6.52
N LEU A 73 -2.40 -6.75 7.49
CA LEU A 73 -3.82 -6.38 7.46
C LEU A 73 -4.16 -5.59 6.20
N LEU A 74 -3.33 -4.60 5.84
CA LEU A 74 -3.52 -3.80 4.64
C LEU A 74 -3.54 -4.66 3.37
N GLY A 75 -2.56 -5.55 3.22
CA GLY A 75 -2.51 -6.45 2.07
C GLY A 75 -3.65 -7.46 2.04
N LEU A 76 -4.11 -7.95 3.20
CA LEU A 76 -5.30 -8.80 3.30
C LEU A 76 -6.58 -8.06 2.90
N ILE A 77 -6.74 -6.78 3.28
CA ILE A 77 -7.89 -5.97 2.86
C ILE A 77 -7.86 -5.78 1.34
N SER A 78 -6.76 -5.29 0.77
CA SER A 78 -6.66 -5.11 -0.69
C SER A 78 -6.77 -6.42 -1.47
N SER A 79 -6.34 -7.55 -0.88
CA SER A 79 -6.46 -8.86 -1.52
C SER A 79 -7.87 -9.46 -1.41
N LEU A 80 -8.38 -9.63 -0.19
CA LEU A 80 -9.61 -10.37 0.07
C LEU A 80 -10.85 -9.50 -0.18
N VAL A 81 -10.87 -8.26 0.31
CA VAL A 81 -12.05 -7.40 0.21
C VAL A 81 -12.31 -7.01 -1.24
N PHE A 82 -11.28 -6.69 -2.04
CA PHE A 82 -11.48 -6.35 -3.45
C PHE A 82 -11.98 -7.55 -4.26
N ARG A 83 -11.51 -8.77 -3.94
CA ARG A 83 -12.04 -10.00 -4.54
C ARG A 83 -13.49 -10.25 -4.12
N ALA A 84 -13.83 -10.02 -2.86
CA ALA A 84 -15.20 -10.11 -2.37
C ALA A 84 -16.13 -9.12 -3.08
N VAL A 85 -15.70 -7.87 -3.28
CA VAL A 85 -16.46 -6.85 -4.04
C VAL A 85 -16.69 -7.30 -5.48
N ARG A 86 -15.66 -7.81 -6.16
CA ARG A 86 -15.78 -8.36 -7.52
C ARG A 86 -16.81 -9.47 -7.57
N ASP A 87 -16.76 -10.40 -6.60
CA ASP A 87 -17.55 -11.63 -6.65
C ASP A 87 -19.00 -11.42 -6.19
N ALA A 88 -19.23 -10.57 -5.20
CA ALA A 88 -20.56 -10.27 -4.67
C ALA A 88 -21.36 -9.31 -5.54
N LEU A 89 -20.70 -8.40 -6.28
CA LEU A 89 -21.37 -7.31 -7.03
C LEU A 89 -21.22 -7.44 -8.55
N ARG A 90 -21.10 -8.66 -9.09
CA ARG A 90 -20.79 -8.91 -10.52
C ARG A 90 -21.64 -8.16 -11.54
N GLY A 91 -22.91 -7.89 -11.22
CA GLY A 91 -23.86 -7.16 -12.08
C GLY A 91 -23.99 -5.66 -11.79
N ASN A 92 -23.29 -5.13 -10.79
CA ASN A 92 -23.44 -3.74 -10.37
C ASN A 92 -22.09 -2.99 -10.40
N PRO A 93 -21.65 -2.53 -11.59
CA PRO A 93 -20.36 -1.84 -11.74
C PRO A 93 -20.32 -0.51 -10.99
N VAL A 94 -21.46 0.16 -10.81
CA VAL A 94 -21.58 1.41 -10.04
C VAL A 94 -21.25 1.17 -8.57
N ALA A 95 -21.86 0.14 -7.96
CA ALA A 95 -21.59 -0.24 -6.57
C ALA A 95 -20.17 -0.77 -6.37
N GLN A 96 -19.66 -1.58 -7.31
CA GLN A 96 -18.25 -1.99 -7.28
C GLN A 96 -17.32 -0.78 -7.26
N GLU A 97 -17.52 0.14 -8.20
CA GLU A 97 -16.68 1.33 -8.32
C GLU A 97 -16.77 2.20 -7.07
N ARG A 98 -17.96 2.38 -6.49
CA ARG A 98 -18.15 3.16 -5.27
C ARG A 98 -17.42 2.56 -4.07
N ILE A 99 -17.50 1.24 -3.86
CA ILE A 99 -16.83 0.57 -2.72
C ILE A 99 -15.32 0.55 -2.92
N ILE A 100 -14.85 0.18 -4.11
CA ILE A 100 -13.42 0.20 -4.44
C ILE A 100 -12.88 1.62 -4.33
N GLY A 101 -13.60 2.63 -4.84
CA GLY A 101 -13.20 4.01 -4.72
C GLY A 101 -13.09 4.48 -3.28
N SER A 102 -14.04 4.12 -2.40
CA SER A 102 -13.91 4.42 -0.96
C SER A 102 -12.64 3.83 -0.35
N ALA A 103 -12.30 2.59 -0.68
CA ALA A 103 -11.07 1.96 -0.22
C ALA A 103 -9.82 2.64 -0.81
N LEU A 104 -9.81 2.93 -2.11
CA LEU A 104 -8.72 3.64 -2.77
C LEU A 104 -8.54 5.06 -2.23
N THR A 105 -9.60 5.74 -1.80
CA THR A 105 -9.50 7.05 -1.12
C THR A 105 -8.78 6.90 0.22
N ALA A 106 -9.18 5.94 1.04
CA ALA A 106 -8.51 5.69 2.32
C ALA A 106 -7.03 5.35 2.13
N LEU A 107 -6.72 4.51 1.13
CA LEU A 107 -5.35 4.16 0.76
C LEU A 107 -4.56 5.37 0.24
N ALA A 108 -5.16 6.23 -0.59
CA ALA A 108 -4.50 7.43 -1.11
C ALA A 108 -4.15 8.43 0.00
N ILE A 109 -5.01 8.58 1.01
CA ILE A 109 -4.72 9.38 2.20
C ILE A 109 -3.55 8.75 2.96
N ALA A 110 -3.61 7.43 3.20
CA ALA A 110 -2.55 6.70 3.87
C ALA A 110 -1.20 6.85 3.16
N ASP A 111 -1.17 6.76 1.82
CA ASP A 111 0.04 6.94 1.03
C ASP A 111 0.72 8.28 1.32
N ILE A 112 -0.03 9.39 1.23
CA ILE A 112 0.51 10.74 1.46
C ILE A 112 1.03 10.83 2.90
N THR A 113 0.23 10.40 3.88
CA THR A 113 0.64 10.49 5.28
C THR A 113 1.88 9.64 5.56
N HIS A 114 2.01 8.49 4.91
CA HIS A 114 3.15 7.58 5.06
C HIS A 114 4.43 8.15 4.45
N VAL A 115 4.32 8.72 3.24
CA VAL A 115 5.42 9.42 2.57
C VAL A 115 5.89 10.61 3.41
N LEU A 116 4.97 11.45 3.87
CA LEU A 116 5.29 12.62 4.70
C LEU A 116 5.95 12.22 6.02
N ALA A 117 5.38 11.24 6.74
CA ALA A 117 5.93 10.76 8.00
C ALA A 117 7.34 10.18 7.81
N THR A 118 7.55 9.39 6.74
CA THR A 118 8.87 8.84 6.42
C THR A 118 9.85 9.95 6.08
N PHE A 119 9.46 10.91 5.24
CA PHE A 119 10.33 12.00 4.82
C PHE A 119 10.76 12.90 5.99
N ILE A 120 9.81 13.27 6.87
CA ILE A 120 10.10 14.07 8.07
C ILE A 120 10.93 13.27 9.08
N GLY A 121 10.71 11.96 9.18
CA GLY A 121 11.44 11.07 10.08
C GLY A 121 12.86 10.73 9.63
N LEU A 122 13.20 10.91 8.35
CA LEU A 122 14.55 10.70 7.86
C LEU A 122 15.51 11.78 8.38
N PRO A 123 16.76 11.41 8.73
CA PRO A 123 17.85 12.36 8.95
C PRO A 123 18.00 13.33 7.77
N SER A 124 18.32 14.59 8.05
CA SER A 124 18.35 15.66 7.03
C SER A 124 19.35 15.41 5.91
N ASP A 125 20.45 14.72 6.20
CA ASP A 125 21.46 14.29 5.23
C ASP A 125 20.95 13.20 4.27
N LEU A 126 19.92 12.44 4.68
CA LEU A 126 19.32 11.38 3.87
C LEU A 126 18.05 11.82 3.13
N GLN A 127 17.37 12.89 3.55
CA GLN A 127 16.09 13.33 2.98
C GLN A 127 16.12 13.52 1.46
N PHE A 128 17.21 14.07 0.92
CA PHE A 128 17.36 14.33 -0.52
C PHE A 128 18.44 13.47 -1.18
N ASN A 129 19.13 12.63 -0.42
CA ASN A 129 20.14 11.72 -0.94
C ASN A 129 19.49 10.40 -1.36
N ILE A 130 18.72 10.46 -2.46
CA ILE A 130 17.92 9.34 -2.98
C ILE A 130 18.77 8.10 -3.28
N VAL A 131 20.02 8.28 -3.69
CA VAL A 131 20.94 7.18 -4.04
C VAL A 131 21.34 6.38 -2.80
N SER A 132 21.33 6.99 -1.62
CA SER A 132 21.66 6.33 -0.35
C SER A 132 20.47 5.65 0.31
N TRP A 133 19.27 5.71 -0.28
CA TRP A 133 18.09 5.05 0.27
C TRP A 133 18.20 3.53 0.18
N ASN A 134 17.79 2.84 1.25
CA ASN A 134 17.67 1.39 1.24
C ASN A 134 16.31 0.97 0.62
N GLY A 135 16.11 -0.34 0.51
CA GLY A 135 14.87 -0.89 -0.05
C GLY A 135 13.61 -0.47 0.71
N THR A 136 13.67 -0.35 2.04
CA THR A 136 12.54 0.06 2.87
C THR A 136 12.19 1.54 2.64
N THR A 137 13.17 2.43 2.55
CA THR A 137 12.94 3.84 2.24
C THR A 137 12.40 4.03 0.82
N HIS A 138 12.93 3.31 -0.18
CA HIS A 138 12.35 3.30 -1.52
C HIS A 138 10.92 2.75 -1.53
N GLY A 139 10.63 1.71 -0.74
CA GLY A 139 9.28 1.20 -0.54
C GLY A 139 8.34 2.28 0.01
N ASN A 140 8.76 2.96 1.08
CA ASN A 140 7.96 3.94 1.80
C ASN A 140 7.73 5.26 1.04
N ILE A 141 8.69 5.67 0.20
CA ILE A 141 8.61 6.94 -0.53
C ILE A 141 8.34 6.68 -2.01
N THR A 142 9.30 6.08 -2.73
CA THR A 142 9.23 5.94 -4.19
C THR A 142 8.05 5.06 -4.63
N PHE A 143 7.92 3.87 -4.05
CA PHE A 143 6.86 2.94 -4.43
C PHE A 143 5.48 3.41 -3.95
N THR A 144 5.38 3.94 -2.73
CA THR A 144 4.13 4.53 -2.22
C THR A 144 3.67 5.74 -3.06
N LEU A 145 4.56 6.64 -3.48
CA LEU A 145 4.22 7.75 -4.40
C LEU A 145 3.76 7.25 -5.77
N PHE A 146 4.36 6.16 -6.26
CA PHE A 146 3.89 5.50 -7.48
C PHE A 146 2.47 4.95 -7.31
N LEU A 147 2.19 4.23 -6.22
CA LEU A 147 0.84 3.71 -5.95
C LEU A 147 -0.17 4.86 -5.83
N PHE A 148 0.16 5.92 -5.10
CA PHE A 148 -0.66 7.12 -4.99
C PHE A 148 -1.00 7.70 -6.37
N SER A 149 0.02 7.87 -7.23
CA SER A 149 -0.16 8.41 -8.58
C SER A 149 -1.10 7.53 -9.42
N VAL A 150 -0.98 6.21 -9.31
CA VAL A 150 -1.89 5.27 -10.00
C VAL A 150 -3.31 5.33 -9.42
N ARG A 151 -3.48 5.54 -8.11
CA ARG A 151 -4.81 5.76 -7.50
C ARG A 151 -5.45 7.05 -8.04
N ILE A 152 -4.71 8.14 -8.15
CA ILE A 152 -5.21 9.38 -8.76
C ILE A 152 -5.60 9.14 -10.22
N ALA A 153 -4.78 8.43 -11.00
CA ALA A 153 -5.11 8.05 -12.37
C ALA A 153 -6.41 7.22 -12.46
N TRP A 154 -6.65 6.32 -11.49
CA TRP A 154 -7.87 5.54 -11.40
C TRP A 154 -9.12 6.39 -11.19
N PHE A 155 -9.05 7.41 -10.31
CA PHE A 155 -10.15 8.36 -10.07
C PHE A 155 -10.42 9.26 -11.28
N LEU A 156 -9.36 9.67 -11.98
CA LEU A 156 -9.46 10.43 -13.23
C LEU A 156 -10.01 9.60 -14.39
N GLY A 157 -10.03 8.27 -14.27
CA GLY A 157 -10.54 7.36 -15.29
C GLY A 157 -9.55 7.07 -16.42
N ILE A 158 -8.25 7.27 -16.17
CA ILE A 158 -7.21 7.00 -17.17
C ILE A 158 -7.17 5.50 -17.46
N GLY A 159 -7.36 5.11 -18.72
CA GLY A 159 -7.32 3.69 -19.13
C GLY A 159 -8.46 2.82 -18.61
N ARG A 160 -9.57 3.41 -18.11
CA ARG A 160 -10.76 2.67 -17.68
C ARG A 160 -12.05 3.44 -17.92
N ARG A 161 -13.17 2.72 -18.04
CA ARG A 161 -14.51 3.35 -18.00
C ARG A 161 -14.88 3.66 -16.55
N ARG A 162 -15.39 4.87 -16.29
CA ARG A 162 -15.96 5.27 -15.00
C ARG A 162 -17.46 5.03 -14.98
N TYR A 163 -17.95 4.50 -13.88
CA TYR A 163 -19.35 4.16 -13.65
C TYR A 163 -19.99 5.01 -12.54
N TYR A 164 -19.20 5.53 -11.60
CA TYR A 164 -19.71 6.32 -10.48
C TYR A 164 -19.03 7.69 -10.36
N TYR A 165 -17.69 7.71 -10.31
CA TYR A 165 -16.95 8.96 -10.14
C TYR A 165 -16.95 9.81 -11.41
N GLY A 166 -17.21 11.11 -11.25
CA GLY A 166 -17.30 12.05 -12.37
C GLY A 166 -18.49 11.82 -13.31
N GLN A 167 -19.44 10.95 -12.95
CA GLN A 167 -20.67 10.73 -13.72
C GLN A 167 -21.80 11.64 -13.21
N SER A 168 -22.67 12.07 -14.13
CA SER A 168 -23.88 12.84 -13.81
C SER A 168 -24.83 12.00 -12.94
N ASN A 169 -25.64 12.65 -12.11
CA ASN A 169 -26.54 11.94 -11.18
C ASN A 169 -27.60 11.09 -11.88
N LEU A 170 -27.92 11.40 -13.15
CA LEU A 170 -28.86 10.61 -13.97
C LEU A 170 -28.34 9.19 -14.24
N ASN A 171 -27.02 8.98 -14.23
CA ASN A 171 -26.38 7.69 -14.52
C ASN A 171 -26.10 6.85 -13.28
N LYS A 172 -26.37 7.35 -12.06
CA LYS A 172 -26.05 6.66 -10.79
C LYS A 172 -27.17 5.77 -10.25
N THR A 173 -28.37 5.87 -10.82
CA THR A 173 -29.57 5.13 -10.42
C THR A 173 -29.89 3.91 -11.30
N GLN A 174 -29.06 3.61 -12.30
CA GLN A 174 -29.12 2.37 -13.10
C GLN A 174 -28.13 1.34 -12.54
#